data_AF-A0A8S0Y672-F1
#
_entry.id   AF-A0A8S0Y672-F1
#
_cell.length_a   1.000
_cell.length_b   1.000
_cell.length_c   1.000
_cell.angle_alpha   90.00
_cell.angle_beta   90.00
_cell.angle_gamma   90.00
#
_symmetry.space_group_name_H-M   'P 1'
#
loop_
_entity.id
_entity.type
_entity.pdbx_description
1 polymer ?
#
loop_
_entity_poly.entity_id
_entity_poly.type
_entity_poly.pdbx_seq_one_letter_code
_entity_poly.pdbx_strand_id
1 'polypeptide(L)'
;MIIRISLWLVFVSLPVFLLVELLLRLSVPVLPDILSRLAAAILLSAFALLLLTGAVAIFKIIIGTVFDYFSSGQRIQRRLLYIQARHDQIKRLFYFRTVQMKYFTDVKRRSLLKINNHKHIHSLSKANQKNLLAIKKNYPEQFLGNYNKKMPAIERNRILKPC
;
A
#
# COMPACT_ATOMS: atom_id res chain seq x y z
N MET A 1 41.05 -1.79 -16.06
CA MET A 1 42.48 -1.41 -15.96
C MET A 1 42.75 0.00 -16.47
N ILE A 2 42.25 0.40 -17.65
CA ILE A 2 42.50 1.74 -18.25
C ILE A 2 42.10 2.93 -17.36
N ILE A 3 40.93 2.90 -16.71
CA ILE A 3 40.48 3.98 -15.79
C ILE A 3 41.44 4.14 -14.61
N ARG A 4 41.94 3.02 -14.07
CA ARG A 4 42.92 3.02 -12.97
C ARG A 4 44.24 3.64 -13.43
N ILE A 5 44.69 3.34 -14.65
CA ILE A 5 45.92 3.92 -15.22
C ILE A 5 45.77 5.43 -15.40
N SER A 6 44.65 5.93 -15.94
CA SER A 6 44.41 7.38 -16.07
C SER A 6 44.34 8.09 -14.72
N LEU A 7 43.73 7.46 -13.70
CA LEU A 7 43.62 8.04 -12.37
C LEU A 7 44.96 8.10 -11.64
N TRP A 8 45.82 7.09 -11.84
CA TRP A 8 47.21 7.11 -11.39
C TRP A 8 48.04 8.17 -12.11
N LEU A 9 47.81 8.38 -13.42
CA LEU A 9 48.49 9.43 -14.20
C LEU A 9 48.18 10.83 -13.67
N VAL A 10 46.93 11.10 -13.30
CA VAL A 10 46.49 12.36 -12.67
C VAL A 10 47.10 12.51 -11.27
N PHE A 11 47.14 11.44 -10.48
CA PHE A 11 47.76 11.47 -9.16
C PHE A 11 49.27 11.73 -9.22
N VAL A 12 49.95 11.23 -10.26
CA VAL A 12 51.40 11.42 -10.47
C VAL A 12 51.71 12.81 -11.05
N SER A 13 50.78 13.47 -11.75
CA SER A 13 51.03 14.83 -12.27
C SER A 13 50.98 15.92 -11.18
N LEU A 14 50.20 15.72 -10.12
CA LEU A 14 50.11 16.64 -8.97
C LEU A 14 51.46 16.90 -8.27
N PRO A 15 52.27 15.90 -7.87
CA PRO A 15 53.57 16.14 -7.26
C PRO A 15 54.59 16.75 -8.23
N VAL A 16 54.48 16.47 -9.53
CA VAL A 16 55.32 17.11 -10.55
C VAL A 16 55.03 18.61 -10.64
N PHE A 17 53.75 18.99 -10.57
CA PHE A 17 53.33 20.39 -10.55
C PHE A 17 53.83 21.12 -9.29
N LEU A 18 53.75 20.47 -8.12
CA LEU A 18 54.30 20.98 -6.88
C LEU A 18 55.83 21.14 -6.93
N LEU A 19 56.54 20.23 -7.61
CA LEU A 19 57.98 20.32 -7.83
C LEU A 19 58.36 21.50 -8.73
N VAL A 20 57.59 21.75 -9.80
CA VAL A 20 57.80 22.90 -10.68
C VAL A 20 57.60 24.21 -9.90
N GLU A 21 56.57 24.27 -9.06
CA GLU A 21 56.28 25.45 -8.24
C GLU A 21 57.34 25.67 -7.15
N LEU A 22 57.91 24.61 -6.60
CA LEU A 22 59.06 24.66 -5.70
C LEU A 22 60.33 25.16 -6.40
N LEU A 23 60.59 24.71 -7.63
CA LEU A 23 61.71 25.15 -8.46
C LEU A 23 61.57 26.62 -8.89
N LEU A 24 60.35 27.06 -9.18
CA LEU A 24 60.05 28.45 -9.51
C LEU A 24 60.31 29.36 -8.30
N ARG A 25 59.94 28.91 -7.09
CA ARG A 25 60.24 29.60 -5.83
C ARG A 25 61.74 29.62 -5.50
N LEU A 26 62.50 28.66 -6.03
CA LEU A 26 63.96 28.59 -5.91
C LEU A 26 64.70 29.48 -6.93
N SER A 27 63.97 30.21 -7.78
CA SER A 27 64.48 31.28 -8.66
C SER A 27 65.61 30.86 -9.61
N VAL A 28 65.56 29.62 -10.14
CA VAL A 28 66.44 29.16 -11.23
C VAL A 28 65.87 29.66 -12.56
N PRO A 29 66.54 30.57 -13.30
CA PRO A 29 65.98 31.09 -14.54
C PRO A 29 66.10 30.03 -15.67
N VAL A 30 65.12 30.02 -16.59
CA VAL A 30 65.01 29.18 -17.81
C VAL A 30 64.47 27.75 -17.63
N LEU A 31 64.86 27.02 -16.58
CA LEU A 31 64.37 25.65 -16.34
C LEU A 31 62.85 25.51 -16.05
N PRO A 32 62.20 26.43 -15.30
CA PRO A 32 60.81 26.28 -14.90
C PRO A 32 59.82 26.36 -16.06
N ASP A 33 60.14 27.14 -17.10
CA ASP A 33 59.24 27.42 -18.21
C ASP A 33 59.11 26.24 -19.19
N ILE A 34 60.17 25.47 -19.36
CA ILE A 34 60.15 24.25 -20.19
C ILE A 34 59.41 23.15 -19.43
N LEU A 35 59.67 23.04 -18.12
CA LEU A 35 59.05 22.04 -17.25
C LEU A 35 57.55 22.29 -17.06
N SER A 36 57.12 23.55 -16.98
CA SER A 36 55.71 23.92 -16.89
C SER A 36 54.94 23.59 -18.16
N ARG A 37 55.51 23.85 -19.35
CA ARG A 37 54.91 23.48 -20.64
C ARG A 37 54.80 21.97 -20.80
N LEU A 38 55.81 21.23 -20.38
CA LEU A 38 55.81 19.76 -20.46
C LEU A 38 54.83 19.16 -19.45
N ALA A 39 54.75 19.68 -18.23
CA ALA A 39 53.75 19.30 -17.24
C ALA A 39 52.31 19.60 -17.73
N ALA A 40 52.09 20.78 -18.32
CA ALA A 40 50.79 21.15 -18.90
C ALA A 40 50.39 20.21 -20.05
N ALA A 41 51.32 19.87 -20.94
CA ALA A 41 51.06 18.93 -22.03
C ALA A 41 50.70 17.52 -21.51
N ILE A 42 51.40 17.02 -20.50
CA ILE A 42 51.10 15.74 -19.85
C ILE A 42 49.72 15.79 -19.18
N LEU A 43 49.40 16.88 -18.48
CA LEU A 43 48.12 17.04 -17.79
C LEU A 43 46.94 17.08 -18.78
N LEU A 44 47.11 17.80 -19.88
CA LEU A 44 46.09 17.93 -20.93
C LEU A 44 45.91 16.60 -21.69
N SER A 45 46.99 15.87 -21.94
CA SER A 45 46.95 14.51 -22.50
C SER A 45 46.26 13.51 -21.57
N ALA A 46 46.59 13.52 -20.28
CA ALA A 46 45.95 12.67 -19.27
C ALA A 46 44.45 12.96 -19.17
N PHE A 47 44.07 14.23 -19.19
CA PHE A 47 42.68 14.67 -19.17
C PHE A 47 41.92 14.22 -20.43
N ALA A 48 42.52 14.38 -21.62
CA ALA A 48 41.94 13.91 -22.87
C ALA A 48 41.73 12.38 -22.87
N LEU A 49 42.70 11.61 -22.38
CA LEU A 49 42.55 10.16 -22.20
C LEU A 49 41.41 9.81 -21.23
N LEU A 50 41.27 10.55 -20.14
CA LEU A 50 40.21 10.33 -19.16
C LEU A 50 38.83 10.62 -19.78
N LEU A 51 38.69 11.70 -20.54
CA LEU A 51 37.46 12.01 -21.28
C LEU A 51 37.12 10.92 -22.31
N LEU A 52 38.11 10.50 -23.10
CA LEU A 52 37.90 9.48 -24.14
C LEU A 52 37.47 8.14 -23.51
N THR A 53 38.10 7.75 -22.41
CA THR A 53 37.76 6.50 -21.70
C THR A 53 36.41 6.56 -21.01
N GLY A 54 36.06 7.71 -20.44
CA GLY A 54 34.72 7.99 -19.92
C GLY A 54 33.65 7.88 -21.02
N ALA A 55 33.89 8.51 -22.18
CA ALA A 55 32.97 8.44 -23.32
C ALA A 55 32.76 7.00 -23.80
N VAL A 56 33.84 6.24 -24.00
CA VAL A 56 33.76 4.82 -24.43
C VAL A 56 33.01 3.97 -23.39
N ALA A 57 33.22 4.20 -22.10
CA ALA A 57 32.51 3.49 -21.04
C ALA A 57 31.00 3.77 -21.09
N ILE A 58 30.61 5.04 -21.24
CA ILE A 58 29.20 5.44 -21.36
C ILE A 58 28.57 4.81 -22.60
N PHE A 59 29.24 4.87 -23.77
CA PHE A 59 28.76 4.23 -25.00
C PHE A 59 28.57 2.72 -24.83
N LYS A 60 29.51 2.03 -24.17
CA LYS A 60 29.39 0.60 -23.90
C LYS A 60 28.20 0.27 -23.00
N ILE A 61 27.93 1.09 -21.99
CA ILE A 61 26.77 0.93 -21.11
C ILE A 61 25.47 1.15 -21.89
N ILE A 62 25.39 2.20 -22.71
CA ILE A 62 24.22 2.48 -23.54
C ILE A 62 23.94 1.30 -24.47
N ILE A 63 24.96 0.83 -25.19
CA ILE A 63 24.83 -0.32 -26.10
C ILE A 63 24.38 -1.57 -25.33
N GLY A 64 25.00 -1.87 -24.19
CA GLY A 64 24.60 -2.99 -23.33
C GLY A 64 23.15 -2.90 -22.87
N THR A 65 22.72 -1.73 -22.35
CA THR A 65 21.34 -1.53 -21.90
C THR A 65 20.32 -1.62 -23.04
N VAL A 66 20.67 -1.16 -24.25
CA VAL A 66 19.82 -1.30 -25.43
C VAL A 66 19.72 -2.78 -25.83
N PHE A 67 20.82 -3.50 -25.90
CA PHE A 67 20.80 -4.94 -26.19
C PHE A 67 20.05 -5.75 -25.12
N ASP A 68 20.20 -5.42 -23.84
CA ASP A 68 19.48 -6.03 -22.73
C ASP A 68 17.98 -5.70 -22.75
N TYR A 69 17.62 -4.48 -23.19
CA TYR A 69 16.24 -4.07 -23.39
C TYR A 69 15.56 -4.86 -24.51
N PHE A 70 16.30 -5.13 -25.60
CA PHE A 70 15.82 -5.95 -26.71
C PHE A 70 15.96 -7.46 -26.46
N SER A 71 16.76 -7.88 -25.48
CA SER A 71 16.94 -9.28 -25.11
C SER A 71 15.63 -9.86 -24.55
N SER A 72 15.34 -11.10 -24.97
CA SER A 72 14.08 -11.82 -24.75
C SER A 72 13.67 -11.95 -23.28
N GLY A 73 14.61 -11.84 -22.33
CA GLY A 73 14.35 -11.90 -20.89
C GLY A 73 13.40 -10.81 -20.39
N GLN A 74 13.55 -9.57 -20.85
CA GLN A 74 12.67 -8.47 -20.40
C GLN A 74 11.25 -8.59 -20.97
N ARG A 75 11.08 -9.17 -22.16
CA ARG A 75 9.74 -9.44 -22.72
C ARG A 75 8.98 -10.46 -21.89
N ILE A 76 9.66 -11.51 -21.43
CA ILE A 76 9.07 -12.54 -20.55
C ILE A 76 8.70 -11.91 -19.21
N GLN A 77 9.60 -11.12 -18.61
CA GLN A 77 9.32 -10.45 -17.34
C GLN A 77 8.12 -9.51 -17.42
N ARG A 78 7.97 -8.73 -18.50
CA ARG A 78 6.79 -7.88 -18.74
C ARG A 78 5.50 -8.70 -18.90
N ARG A 79 5.57 -9.84 -19.60
CA ARG A 79 4.41 -10.75 -19.73
C ARG A 79 4.02 -11.34 -18.37
N LEU A 80 5.00 -11.75 -17.56
CA LEU A 80 4.75 -12.27 -16.22
C LEU A 80 4.09 -11.21 -15.32
N LEU A 81 4.62 -9.98 -15.31
CA LEU A 81 4.04 -8.87 -14.56
C LEU A 81 2.60 -8.55 -15.02
N TYR A 82 2.35 -8.58 -16.33
CA TYR A 82 1.00 -8.38 -16.86
C TYR A 82 0.05 -9.50 -16.44
N ILE A 83 0.47 -10.76 -16.52
CA ILE A 83 -0.34 -11.92 -16.11
C ILE A 83 -0.66 -11.84 -14.61
N GLN A 84 0.32 -11.48 -13.78
CA GLN A 84 0.14 -11.31 -12.35
C GLN A 84 -0.85 -10.18 -12.04
N ALA A 85 -0.67 -9.00 -12.65
CA ALA A 85 -1.58 -7.88 -12.48
C ALA A 85 -3.02 -8.23 -12.89
N ARG A 86 -3.19 -9.01 -13.97
CA ARG A 86 -4.50 -9.51 -14.40
C ARG A 86 -5.12 -10.47 -13.37
N HIS A 87 -4.34 -11.40 -12.82
CA HIS A 87 -4.83 -12.29 -11.77
C HIS A 87 -5.29 -11.53 -10.53
N ASP A 88 -4.54 -10.50 -10.11
CA ASP A 88 -4.90 -9.69 -8.93
C ASP A 88 -6.17 -8.85 -9.16
N GLN A 89 -6.34 -8.30 -10.37
CA GLN A 89 -7.57 -7.61 -10.75
C GLN A 89 -8.79 -8.54 -10.68
N ILE A 90 -8.67 -9.75 -11.23
CA ILE A 90 -9.74 -10.74 -11.22
C ILE A 90 -10.07 -11.15 -9.78
N LYS A 91 -9.07 -11.45 -8.95
CA LYS A 91 -9.26 -11.81 -7.53
C LYS A 91 -10.00 -10.71 -6.77
N ARG A 92 -9.63 -9.44 -6.96
CA ARG A 92 -10.33 -8.31 -6.32
C ARG A 92 -11.78 -8.25 -6.75
N LEU A 93 -12.07 -8.40 -8.04
CA LEU A 93 -13.43 -8.36 -8.56
C LEU A 93 -14.29 -9.48 -7.97
N PHE A 94 -13.76 -10.70 -7.90
CA PHE A 94 -14.45 -11.83 -7.25
C PHE A 94 -14.66 -11.58 -5.77
N TYR A 95 -13.65 -11.09 -5.04
CA TYR A 95 -13.77 -10.76 -3.62
C TYR A 95 -14.92 -9.79 -3.36
N PHE A 96 -14.98 -8.67 -4.09
CA PHE A 96 -16.04 -7.68 -3.91
C PHE A 96 -17.42 -8.25 -4.26
N ARG A 97 -17.52 -9.08 -5.31
CA ARG A 97 -18.78 -9.73 -5.68
C ARG A 97 -19.26 -10.68 -4.58
N THR A 98 -18.37 -11.48 -4.01
CA THR A 98 -18.68 -12.39 -2.89
C THR A 98 -19.13 -11.61 -1.65
N VAL A 99 -18.45 -10.51 -1.31
CA VAL A 99 -18.82 -9.66 -0.18
C VAL A 99 -20.21 -9.05 -0.39
N GLN A 100 -20.51 -8.53 -1.58
CA GLN A 100 -21.83 -8.00 -1.90
C GLN A 100 -22.92 -9.06 -1.80
N MET A 101 -22.71 -10.25 -2.38
CA MET A 101 -23.67 -11.36 -2.31
C MET A 101 -23.93 -11.78 -0.86
N LYS A 102 -22.88 -11.86 -0.04
CA LYS A 102 -23.01 -12.18 1.39
C LYS A 102 -23.80 -11.11 2.12
N TYR A 103 -23.50 -9.84 1.88
CA TYR A 103 -24.21 -8.71 2.50
C TYR A 103 -25.71 -8.75 2.20
N PHE A 104 -26.11 -8.88 0.93
CA PHE A 104 -27.53 -8.96 0.56
C PHE A 104 -28.23 -10.18 1.18
N THR A 105 -27.54 -11.32 1.22
CA THR A 105 -28.05 -12.55 1.85
C THR A 105 -28.27 -12.34 3.35
N ASP A 106 -27.32 -11.73 4.05
CA ASP A 106 -27.43 -11.45 5.49
C ASP A 106 -28.54 -10.45 5.79
N VAL A 107 -28.68 -9.39 4.99
CA VAL A 107 -29.78 -8.41 5.12
C VAL A 107 -31.14 -9.09 4.94
N LYS A 108 -31.29 -9.90 3.89
CA LYS A 108 -32.54 -10.65 3.63
C LYS A 108 -32.84 -11.62 4.78
N ARG A 109 -31.83 -12.35 5.27
CA ARG A 109 -31.97 -13.26 6.41
C ARG A 109 -32.45 -12.53 7.65
N ARG A 110 -31.84 -11.38 8.00
CA ARG A 110 -32.25 -10.57 9.16
C ARG A 110 -33.69 -10.07 9.05
N SER A 111 -34.10 -9.62 7.86
CA SER A 111 -35.49 -9.20 7.60
C SER A 111 -36.48 -10.35 7.79
N LEU A 112 -36.19 -11.51 7.20
CA LEU A 112 -37.04 -12.71 7.34
C LEU A 112 -37.14 -13.18 8.80
N LEU A 113 -36.02 -13.16 9.54
CA LEU A 113 -36.02 -13.48 10.98
C LEU A 113 -36.87 -12.50 11.78
N LYS A 114 -36.79 -11.19 11.49
CA LYS A 114 -37.61 -10.17 12.17
C LYS A 114 -39.10 -10.41 11.94
N ILE A 115 -39.51 -10.69 10.69
CA ILE A 115 -40.90 -10.99 10.34
C ILE A 115 -41.37 -12.26 11.06
N ASN A 116 -40.55 -13.31 11.08
CA ASN A 116 -40.91 -14.57 11.71
C ASN A 116 -41.05 -14.42 13.23
N ASN A 117 -40.10 -13.75 13.89
CA ASN A 117 -40.17 -13.47 15.32
C ASN A 117 -41.40 -12.64 15.68
N HIS A 118 -41.74 -11.63 14.87
CA HIS A 118 -42.95 -10.84 15.09
C HIS A 118 -44.22 -11.70 15.00
N LYS A 119 -44.32 -12.57 13.99
CA LYS A 119 -45.45 -13.51 13.86
C LYS A 119 -45.54 -14.46 15.06
N HIS A 120 -44.41 -14.98 15.53
CA HIS A 120 -44.35 -15.88 16.67
C HIS A 120 -44.74 -15.19 17.98
N ILE A 121 -44.25 -13.97 18.23
CA ILE A 121 -44.65 -13.18 19.41
C ILE A 121 -46.15 -12.87 19.37
N HIS A 122 -46.67 -12.48 18.20
CA HIS A 122 -48.10 -12.20 18.03
C HIS A 122 -48.96 -13.45 18.26
N SER A 123 -48.57 -14.62 17.72
CA SER A 123 -49.32 -15.86 17.96
C SER A 123 -49.30 -16.27 19.43
N LEU A 124 -48.17 -16.12 20.11
CA LEU A 124 -47.98 -16.46 21.52
C LEU A 124 -48.76 -15.49 22.42
N SER A 125 -48.76 -14.19 22.11
CA SER A 125 -49.60 -13.19 22.78
C SER A 125 -51.09 -13.51 22.63
N LYS A 126 -51.55 -13.85 21.42
CA LYS A 126 -52.94 -14.23 21.16
C LYS A 126 -53.34 -15.51 21.92
N ALA A 127 -52.46 -16.50 21.99
CA ALA A 127 -52.68 -17.71 22.77
C ALA A 127 -52.76 -17.41 24.28
N ASN A 128 -51.86 -16.58 24.80
CA ASN A 128 -51.88 -16.14 26.20
C ASN A 128 -53.14 -15.36 26.53
N GLN A 129 -53.58 -14.45 25.66
CA GLN A 129 -54.81 -13.68 25.86
C GLN A 129 -56.04 -14.61 25.92
N LYS A 130 -56.12 -15.61 25.03
CA LYS A 130 -57.17 -16.63 25.08
C LYS A 130 -57.13 -17.43 26.39
N ASN A 131 -55.94 -17.85 26.82
CA ASN A 131 -55.76 -18.58 28.08
C ASN A 131 -56.16 -17.73 29.29
N LEU A 132 -55.76 -16.46 29.35
CA LEU A 132 -56.14 -15.53 30.42
C LEU A 132 -57.65 -15.28 30.45
N LEU A 133 -58.30 -15.16 29.30
CA LEU A 133 -59.77 -15.03 29.22
C LEU A 133 -60.48 -16.30 29.68
N ALA A 134 -59.97 -17.48 29.30
CA ALA A 134 -60.51 -18.76 29.76
C ALA A 134 -60.35 -18.93 31.27
N ILE A 135 -59.20 -18.56 31.83
CA ILE A 135 -58.96 -18.53 33.27
C ILE A 135 -59.95 -17.55 33.93
N LYS A 136 -60.05 -16.30 33.46
CA LYS A 136 -60.99 -15.29 33.99
C LYS A 136 -62.43 -15.80 34.06
N LYS A 137 -62.89 -16.53 33.03
CA LYS A 137 -64.25 -17.11 32.96
C LYS A 137 -64.50 -18.16 34.05
N ASN A 138 -63.46 -18.85 34.52
CA ASN A 138 -63.54 -19.90 35.53
C ASN A 138 -63.35 -19.40 36.96
N TYR A 139 -63.16 -18.08 37.18
CA TYR A 139 -63.05 -17.50 38.53
C TYR A 139 -64.38 -16.85 38.98
N PRO A 140 -64.79 -17.02 40.25
CA PRO A 140 -65.98 -16.38 40.80
C PRO A 140 -65.82 -14.86 40.89
N GLU A 141 -66.84 -14.10 40.46
CA GLU A 141 -66.83 -12.62 40.34
C GLU A 141 -66.42 -11.89 41.64
N GLN A 142 -66.65 -12.51 42.80
CA GLN A 142 -66.28 -11.98 44.12
C GLN A 142 -64.77 -11.78 44.31
N PHE A 143 -63.92 -12.59 43.67
CA PHE A 143 -62.46 -12.44 43.75
C PHE A 143 -61.95 -11.30 42.84
N LEU A 144 -62.56 -11.09 41.67
CA LEU A 144 -62.15 -10.04 40.72
C LEU A 144 -62.44 -8.63 41.25
N GLY A 145 -63.55 -8.44 41.98
CA GLY A 145 -63.90 -7.17 42.61
C GLY A 145 -62.91 -6.74 43.71
N ASN A 146 -62.36 -7.71 44.45
CA ASN A 146 -61.45 -7.42 45.57
C ASN A 146 -60.01 -7.10 45.09
N TYR A 147 -59.54 -7.73 44.02
CA TYR A 147 -58.24 -7.44 43.39
C TYR A 147 -58.18 -6.05 42.74
N ASN A 148 -59.22 -5.63 42.02
CA ASN A 148 -59.28 -4.30 41.38
C ASN A 148 -59.27 -3.15 42.41
N LYS A 149 -59.72 -3.42 43.63
CA LYS A 149 -59.73 -2.46 44.74
C LYS A 149 -58.36 -2.28 45.39
N LYS A 150 -57.48 -3.29 45.32
CA LYS A 150 -56.11 -3.27 45.87
C LYS A 150 -55.03 -2.87 44.85
N MET A 151 -55.34 -2.81 43.55
CA MET A 151 -54.35 -2.45 42.53
C MET A 151 -54.03 -0.94 42.51
N PRO A 152 -52.74 -0.55 42.63
CA PRO A 152 -52.32 0.85 42.54
C PRO A 152 -52.60 1.43 41.14
N ALA A 153 -53.01 2.70 41.11
CA ALA A 153 -53.52 3.37 39.89
C ALA A 153 -52.53 3.40 38.71
N ILE A 154 -51.22 3.26 39.00
CA ILE A 154 -50.13 3.31 38.01
C ILE A 154 -50.16 2.09 37.08
N GLU A 155 -50.57 0.92 37.57
CA GLU A 155 -50.57 -0.34 36.79
C GLU A 155 -51.83 -0.51 35.95
N ARG A 156 -52.95 0.10 36.38
CA ARG A 156 -54.22 0.11 35.65
C ARG A 156 -54.11 0.80 34.28
N ASN A 157 -53.34 1.88 34.21
CA ASN A 157 -53.15 2.66 32.98
C ASN A 157 -52.21 2.00 31.96
N ARG A 158 -51.34 1.08 32.38
CA ARG A 158 -50.41 0.37 31.48
C ARG A 158 -51.10 -0.78 30.71
N ILE A 159 -52.18 -1.33 31.26
CA ILE A 159 -52.91 -2.47 30.67
C ILE A 159 -54.01 -2.01 29.70
N LEU A 160 -54.56 -0.80 29.88
CA LEU A 160 -55.71 -0.30 29.11
C LEU A 160 -55.35 0.53 27.87
N LYS A 161 -54.09 0.88 27.65
CA LYS A 161 -53.61 1.49 26.40
C LYS A 161 -52.50 0.64 25.79
N PRO A 162 -52.84 -0.36 24.96
CA PRO A 162 -51.85 -0.95 24.08
C PRO A 162 -51.55 0.07 22.96
N CYS A 163 -50.28 0.46 22.82
CA CYS A 163 -49.77 1.01 21.57
C CYS A 163 -49.88 -0.02 20.44
#